data_AF-A0A875S0J0-F1
#
_entry.id   AF-A0A875S0J0-F1
#
_cell.length_a   1.000
_cell.length_b   1.000
_cell.length_c   1.000
_cell.angle_alpha   90.00
_cell.angle_beta   90.00
_cell.angle_gamma   90.00
#
_symmetry.space_group_name_H-M   'P 1'
#
loop_
_entity.id
_entity.type
_entity.pdbx_description
1 polymer ?
#
loop_
_entity_poly.entity_id
_entity_poly.type
_entity_poly.pdbx_seq_one_letter_code
_entity_poly.pdbx_strand_id
1 'polypeptide(L)'
;MSNSKEETTGTTSALGTDSTTEVTEAEESSPINESPLFDIYIRFNGDEERDYCFQVHADTTFGELVKIFDTLPLNLSPSIFYERIPTNFQLSTEPGVLTREGGLLFGDNAGKQQYLKLVRNDDVISEKSWPGQLIIPVFPERSFLKYSLISLLAVWLYTDLPDFISPTPGIGLLTALMRVAAYILTNVLNFKSLADSMLESVLSPTPIAAQILFFVLHIAKVLVIYLVMWLGAFNPYSIFKKAPAIQREALVKIGWTSSKKAIAMDFSKDYRTYRTSKVGGLLQAHRLGLLDKLRYTTVNLGPGEGFDSPLVWNLPKDTPDDGKFLLSYSYLKEQEEFFQERYSKVSDSEFASEYKHFRRYGPFDAPEKVTKFCDRRIMMKDGDITGKPFPEVKEDEKKDEKKEDEKKEPKSVEGKEQTPLLAEKQ
;
A
#
# COMPACT_ATOMS: atom_id res chain seq x y z
N MET A 1 -4.23 13.75 -75.16
CA MET A 1 -5.29 12.75 -74.89
C MET A 1 -5.90 13.15 -73.55
N SER A 2 -6.71 14.20 -73.48
CA SER A 2 -8.11 14.35 -73.93
C SER A 2 -9.12 13.50 -73.15
N ASN A 3 -10.10 14.23 -72.59
CA ASN A 3 -11.40 13.86 -72.01
C ASN A 3 -11.37 13.31 -70.58
N SER A 4 -12.25 13.68 -69.64
CA SER A 4 -13.39 14.63 -69.56
C SER A 4 -13.89 14.52 -68.09
N LYS A 5 -14.04 15.60 -67.32
CA LYS A 5 -15.27 16.38 -67.06
C LYS A 5 -16.47 15.62 -66.44
N GLU A 6 -16.85 16.06 -65.23
CA GLU A 6 -18.19 16.31 -64.63
C GLU A 6 -17.97 16.35 -63.10
N GLU A 7 -18.12 17.40 -62.29
CA GLU A 7 -18.93 18.63 -62.23
C GLU A 7 -20.44 18.43 -62.03
N THR A 8 -20.90 18.61 -60.77
CA THR A 8 -22.14 19.32 -60.33
C THR A 8 -22.26 19.16 -58.80
N THR A 9 -22.02 20.15 -57.93
CA THR A 9 -22.82 21.34 -57.54
C THR A 9 -24.24 21.05 -57.05
N GLY A 10 -24.57 21.53 -55.85
CA GLY A 10 -25.92 21.46 -55.27
C GLY A 10 -26.01 21.93 -53.81
N THR A 11 -25.93 23.25 -53.63
CA THR A 11 -26.10 24.03 -52.38
C THR A 11 -27.56 24.10 -51.90
N THR A 12 -27.75 24.54 -50.64
CA THR A 12 -28.95 25.11 -49.96
C THR A 12 -29.78 24.16 -49.09
N SER A 13 -30.46 24.57 -48.01
CA SER A 13 -30.26 25.57 -46.95
C SER A 13 -31.37 25.32 -45.91
N ALA A 14 -31.16 25.81 -44.68
CA ALA A 14 -32.19 26.26 -43.73
C ALA A 14 -33.03 25.25 -42.93
N LEU A 15 -32.79 25.28 -41.61
CA LEU A 15 -33.73 25.64 -40.52
C LEU A 15 -35.10 24.94 -40.45
N GLY A 16 -35.41 24.36 -39.29
CA GLY A 16 -36.79 24.19 -38.83
C GLY A 16 -37.04 22.99 -37.93
N THR A 17 -37.12 23.25 -36.63
CA THR A 17 -37.74 22.50 -35.53
C THR A 17 -38.93 21.60 -35.92
N ASP A 18 -39.01 20.36 -35.39
CA ASP A 18 -39.98 20.06 -34.32
C ASP A 18 -39.79 18.66 -33.71
N SER A 19 -40.27 18.55 -32.48
CA SER A 19 -40.30 17.40 -31.58
C SER A 19 -40.92 16.12 -32.13
N THR A 20 -40.32 14.96 -31.84
CA THR A 20 -41.08 13.75 -31.51
C THR A 20 -40.32 12.92 -30.48
N THR A 21 -40.94 12.82 -29.32
CA THR A 21 -40.54 12.07 -28.13
C THR A 21 -40.65 10.57 -28.41
N GLU A 22 -39.53 9.86 -28.56
CA GLU A 22 -39.51 8.41 -28.40
C GLU A 22 -39.13 8.08 -26.96
N VAL A 23 -40.16 7.73 -26.19
CA VAL A 23 -40.07 7.12 -24.88
C VAL A 23 -39.45 5.75 -25.07
N THR A 24 -38.14 5.65 -24.86
CA THR A 24 -37.47 4.35 -24.74
C THR A 24 -37.82 3.79 -23.36
N GLU A 25 -38.55 2.68 -23.40
CA GLU A 25 -39.00 1.92 -22.25
C GLU A 25 -37.83 1.67 -21.29
N ALA A 26 -38.04 2.04 -20.02
CA ALA A 26 -37.15 1.70 -18.94
C ALA A 26 -37.14 0.17 -18.81
N GLU A 27 -35.99 -0.44 -19.11
CA GLU A 27 -35.69 -1.79 -18.68
C GLU A 27 -35.85 -1.83 -17.15
N GLU A 28 -36.90 -2.50 -16.69
CA GLU A 28 -37.04 -2.93 -15.30
C GLU A 28 -35.82 -3.78 -14.96
N SER A 29 -34.84 -3.15 -14.31
CA SER A 29 -33.75 -3.86 -13.66
C SER A 29 -34.37 -4.76 -12.60
N SER A 30 -34.41 -6.06 -12.89
CA SER A 30 -34.66 -7.13 -11.93
C SER A 30 -33.92 -6.83 -10.62
N PRO A 31 -34.53 -7.06 -9.44
CA PRO A 31 -33.87 -6.83 -8.17
C PRO A 31 -32.62 -7.71 -8.13
N ILE A 32 -31.46 -7.08 -8.32
CA ILE A 32 -30.17 -7.72 -8.09
C ILE A 32 -30.23 -8.13 -6.63
N ASN A 33 -30.25 -9.43 -6.39
CA ASN A 33 -30.01 -9.98 -5.07
C ASN A 33 -28.58 -9.54 -4.74
N GLU A 34 -28.40 -8.37 -4.13
CA GLU A 34 -27.10 -7.76 -3.90
C GLU A 34 -26.32 -8.67 -2.96
N SER A 35 -25.47 -9.49 -3.56
CA SER A 35 -24.49 -10.33 -2.87
C SER A 35 -23.70 -9.44 -1.91
N PRO A 36 -23.55 -9.83 -0.62
CA PRO A 36 -22.91 -9.00 0.38
C PRO A 36 -21.50 -8.62 -0.09
N LEU A 37 -21.16 -7.35 0.12
CA LEU A 37 -19.86 -6.82 -0.25
C LEU A 37 -18.81 -7.26 0.77
N PHE A 38 -17.60 -7.46 0.27
CA PHE A 38 -16.48 -8.05 0.98
C PHE A 38 -15.21 -7.25 0.66
N ASP A 39 -14.59 -6.63 1.66
CA ASP A 39 -13.36 -5.87 1.46
C ASP A 39 -12.14 -6.81 1.43
N ILE A 40 -11.23 -6.61 0.48
CA ILE A 40 -9.93 -7.28 0.38
C ILE A 40 -8.82 -6.25 0.21
N TYR A 41 -7.58 -6.64 0.50
CA TYR A 41 -6.41 -5.80 0.26
C TYR A 41 -5.47 -6.45 -0.75
N ILE A 42 -4.90 -5.66 -1.65
CA ILE A 42 -3.94 -6.14 -2.64
C ILE A 42 -2.64 -5.34 -2.55
N ARG A 43 -1.51 -6.06 -2.40
CA ARG A 43 -0.16 -5.49 -2.42
C ARG A 43 0.40 -5.54 -3.83
N PHE A 44 0.56 -4.38 -4.48
CA PHE A 44 1.23 -4.31 -5.77
C PHE A 44 2.74 -4.14 -5.59
N ASN A 45 3.54 -4.66 -6.52
CA ASN A 45 5.00 -4.46 -6.55
C ASN A 45 5.79 -4.89 -5.30
N GLY A 46 5.19 -5.63 -4.36
CA GLY A 46 5.82 -5.90 -3.06
C GLY A 46 5.98 -4.65 -2.18
N ASP A 47 5.26 -3.57 -2.48
CA ASP A 47 5.31 -2.31 -1.71
C ASP A 47 4.41 -2.40 -0.48
N GLU A 48 5.02 -2.61 0.69
CA GLU A 48 4.32 -2.81 1.96
C GLU A 48 3.59 -1.55 2.46
N GLU A 49 3.94 -0.37 1.96
CA GLU A 49 3.29 0.88 2.34
C GLU A 49 1.99 1.16 1.56
N ARG A 50 1.72 0.31 0.55
CA ARG A 50 0.67 0.50 -0.46
C ARG A 50 -0.19 -0.73 -0.64
N ASP A 51 -0.77 -1.20 0.46
CA ASP A 51 -1.81 -2.22 0.45
C ASP A 51 -3.17 -1.58 0.16
N TYR A 52 -3.66 -1.71 -1.07
CA TYR A 52 -4.89 -1.04 -1.53
C TYR A 52 -6.12 -1.87 -1.23
N CYS A 53 -7.18 -1.21 -0.75
CA CYS A 53 -8.45 -1.85 -0.45
C CYS A 53 -9.37 -1.86 -1.66
N PHE A 54 -9.89 -3.04 -1.98
CA PHE A 54 -10.90 -3.28 -2.99
C PHE A 54 -12.14 -3.90 -2.36
N GLN A 55 -13.30 -3.51 -2.84
CA GLN A 55 -14.57 -4.08 -2.46
C GLN A 55 -15.04 -5.04 -3.55
N VAL A 56 -15.21 -6.31 -3.19
CA VAL A 56 -15.65 -7.38 -4.10
C VAL A 56 -16.96 -7.98 -3.61
N HIS A 57 -17.68 -8.70 -4.45
CA HIS A 57 -18.85 -9.47 -3.99
C HIS A 57 -18.41 -10.78 -3.35
N ALA A 58 -19.21 -11.32 -2.44
CA ALA A 58 -18.87 -12.55 -1.73
C ALA A 58 -18.65 -13.77 -2.64
N ASP A 59 -19.28 -13.79 -3.82
CA ASP A 59 -19.18 -14.82 -4.86
C ASP A 59 -18.03 -14.59 -5.85
N THR A 60 -17.28 -13.48 -5.71
CA THR A 60 -16.14 -13.18 -6.58
C THR A 60 -15.04 -14.22 -6.42
N THR A 61 -14.52 -14.71 -7.54
CA THR A 61 -13.38 -15.65 -7.58
C THR A 61 -12.04 -14.93 -7.64
N PHE A 62 -10.95 -15.58 -7.24
CA PHE A 62 -9.62 -14.98 -7.32
C PHE A 62 -9.22 -14.63 -8.76
N GLY A 63 -9.64 -15.42 -9.76
CA GLY A 63 -9.34 -15.17 -11.17
C GLY A 63 -9.91 -13.85 -11.69
N GLU A 64 -11.04 -13.40 -11.13
CA GLU A 64 -11.66 -12.13 -11.52
C GLU A 64 -10.87 -10.91 -11.08
N LEU A 65 -9.99 -11.04 -10.07
CA LEU A 65 -9.10 -9.96 -9.64
C LEU A 65 -8.11 -9.54 -10.73
N VAL A 66 -7.90 -10.38 -11.76
CA VAL A 66 -7.11 -10.03 -12.95
C VAL A 66 -7.66 -8.76 -13.64
N LYS A 67 -8.98 -8.53 -13.60
CA LYS A 67 -9.64 -7.34 -14.16
C LYS A 67 -9.07 -6.02 -13.61
N ILE A 68 -8.54 -6.03 -12.38
CA ILE A 68 -7.87 -4.87 -11.76
C ILE A 68 -6.63 -4.45 -12.57
N PHE A 69 -5.84 -5.42 -13.03
CA PHE A 69 -4.60 -5.19 -13.77
C PHE A 69 -4.84 -4.77 -15.22
N ASP A 70 -5.94 -5.22 -15.82
CA ASP A 70 -6.36 -4.78 -17.15
C ASP A 70 -6.90 -3.34 -17.13
N THR A 71 -7.63 -3.00 -16.07
CA THR A 71 -8.27 -1.68 -15.93
C THR A 71 -7.27 -0.60 -15.56
N LEU A 72 -6.29 -0.91 -14.70
CA LEU A 72 -5.30 0.07 -14.26
C LEU A 72 -4.16 0.20 -15.29
N PRO A 73 -3.97 1.38 -15.93
CA PRO A 73 -2.91 1.64 -16.90
C PRO A 73 -1.53 1.84 -16.25
N LEU A 74 -1.31 1.23 -15.09
CA LEU A 74 -0.08 1.33 -14.31
C LEU A 74 0.71 0.04 -14.43
N ASN A 75 2.03 0.14 -14.29
CA ASN A 75 2.88 -1.04 -14.16
C ASN A 75 2.85 -1.51 -12.70
N LEU A 76 2.02 -2.51 -12.42
CA LEU A 76 1.83 -3.10 -11.09
C LEU A 76 2.65 -4.38 -10.88
N SER A 77 3.52 -4.72 -11.85
CA SER A 77 4.51 -5.79 -11.75
C SER A 77 5.81 -5.30 -11.09
N PRO A 78 6.49 -6.13 -10.26
CA PRO A 78 7.66 -5.71 -9.49
C PRO A 78 8.79 -5.08 -10.31
N SER A 79 9.03 -5.59 -11.53
CA SER A 79 10.05 -5.08 -12.43
C SER A 79 9.74 -5.41 -13.88
N ILE A 80 10.58 -4.93 -14.81
CA ILE A 80 10.42 -5.21 -16.24
C ILE A 80 10.57 -6.69 -16.60
N PHE A 81 11.16 -7.48 -15.69
CA PHE A 81 11.39 -8.91 -15.88
C PHE A 81 10.17 -9.75 -15.57
N TYR A 82 9.04 -9.13 -15.22
CA TYR A 82 7.79 -9.83 -14.96
C TYR A 82 6.76 -9.46 -16.02
N GLU A 83 5.81 -10.36 -16.26
CA GLU A 83 4.61 -10.01 -17.01
C GLU A 83 3.80 -8.94 -16.27
N ARG A 84 3.03 -8.15 -17.02
CA ARG A 84 2.19 -7.10 -16.45
C ARG A 84 0.93 -7.66 -15.76
N ILE A 85 0.47 -8.81 -16.23
CA ILE A 85 -0.75 -9.47 -15.74
C ILE A 85 -0.32 -10.65 -14.87
N PRO A 86 -0.82 -10.77 -13.62
CA PRO A 86 -0.50 -11.92 -12.79
C PRO A 86 -1.19 -13.19 -13.31
N THR A 87 -0.58 -14.34 -13.06
CA THR A 87 -1.15 -15.64 -13.45
C THR A 87 -2.02 -16.23 -12.34
N ASN A 88 -1.62 -16.03 -11.09
CA ASN A 88 -2.30 -16.54 -9.91
C ASN A 88 -2.21 -15.52 -8.76
N PHE A 89 -2.87 -15.83 -7.66
CA PHE A 89 -2.82 -15.06 -6.43
C PHE A 89 -2.34 -15.92 -5.27
N GLN A 90 -1.77 -15.27 -4.27
CA GLN A 90 -1.40 -15.84 -2.99
C GLN A 90 -2.12 -15.09 -1.88
N LEU A 91 -2.62 -15.81 -0.89
CA LEU A 91 -3.22 -15.24 0.31
C LEU A 91 -2.15 -15.17 1.41
N SER A 92 -2.00 -14.01 2.05
CA SER A 92 -1.15 -13.88 3.23
C SER A 92 -1.87 -14.41 4.46
N THR A 93 -1.29 -15.42 5.11
CA THR A 93 -1.71 -15.97 6.40
C THR A 93 -0.80 -15.50 7.53
N GLU A 94 -0.11 -14.37 7.35
CA GLU A 94 0.66 -13.76 8.43
C GLU A 94 -0.30 -13.25 9.51
N PRO A 95 -0.10 -13.60 10.80
CA PRO A 95 -1.07 -13.30 11.87
C PRO A 95 -1.48 -11.83 11.96
N GLY A 96 -0.54 -10.91 11.69
CA GLY A 96 -0.78 -9.48 11.65
C GLY A 96 -0.47 -8.78 12.97
N VAL A 97 -0.90 -7.54 13.04
CA VAL A 97 -0.72 -6.66 14.19
C VAL A 97 -2.09 -6.26 14.72
N LEU A 98 -2.34 -6.59 15.99
CA LEU A 98 -3.55 -6.19 16.69
C LEU A 98 -3.39 -4.77 17.23
N THR A 99 -4.35 -3.91 16.91
CA THR A 99 -4.46 -2.56 17.48
C THR A 99 -5.23 -2.57 18.79
N ARG A 100 -5.05 -1.53 19.60
CA ARG A 100 -5.68 -1.40 20.92
C ARG A 100 -7.21 -1.51 20.93
N GLU A 101 -7.86 -1.05 19.87
CA GLU A 101 -9.32 -1.07 19.75
C GLU A 101 -9.80 -2.26 18.92
N GLY A 102 -8.92 -3.20 18.58
CA GLY A 102 -9.30 -4.46 17.94
C GLY A 102 -9.24 -4.49 16.41
N GLY A 103 -8.79 -3.41 15.76
CA GLY A 103 -8.42 -3.46 14.35
C GLY A 103 -7.21 -4.37 14.11
N LEU A 104 -7.16 -5.00 12.94
CA LEU A 104 -6.00 -5.76 12.45
C LEU A 104 -5.28 -4.99 11.35
N LEU A 105 -3.95 -4.95 11.44
CA LEU A 105 -3.04 -4.45 10.41
C LEU A 105 -2.14 -5.60 9.93
N PHE A 106 -1.51 -5.44 8.77
CA PHE A 106 -0.53 -6.41 8.28
C PHE A 106 0.82 -6.19 8.97
N GLY A 107 1.51 -7.27 9.32
CA GLY A 107 2.88 -7.21 9.81
C GLY A 107 3.90 -7.06 8.68
N ASP A 108 5.12 -6.69 9.05
CA ASP A 108 6.27 -6.53 8.13
C ASP A 108 6.65 -7.83 7.39
N ASN A 109 6.09 -8.97 7.81
CA ASN A 109 6.36 -10.26 7.22
C ASN A 109 5.24 -10.75 6.29
N ALA A 110 4.16 -9.98 6.11
CA ALA A 110 3.00 -10.41 5.34
C ALA A 110 3.32 -10.73 3.87
N GLY A 111 4.41 -10.20 3.32
CA GLY A 111 4.91 -10.52 1.98
C GLY A 111 5.86 -11.71 1.88
N LYS A 112 6.23 -12.37 2.99
CA LYS A 112 7.24 -13.44 3.00
C LYS A 112 6.64 -14.78 2.63
N GLN A 113 7.32 -15.53 1.76
CA GLN A 113 6.87 -16.81 1.20
C GLN A 113 6.37 -17.83 2.24
N GLN A 114 6.92 -17.83 3.46
CA GLN A 114 6.49 -18.73 4.54
C GLN A 114 5.03 -18.51 5.01
N TYR A 115 4.48 -17.32 4.78
CA TYR A 115 3.10 -16.96 5.11
C TYR A 115 2.20 -16.88 3.87
N LEU A 116 2.70 -17.24 2.69
CA LEU A 116 1.94 -17.13 1.45
C LEU A 116 1.37 -18.48 1.06
N LYS A 117 0.04 -18.55 1.00
CA LYS A 117 -0.70 -19.72 0.55
C LYS A 117 -1.18 -19.49 -0.88
N LEU A 118 -0.76 -20.35 -1.80
CA LEU A 118 -1.27 -20.33 -3.17
C LEU A 118 -2.76 -20.69 -3.19
N VAL A 119 -3.56 -19.89 -3.89
CA VAL A 119 -5.00 -20.11 -4.11
C VAL A 119 -5.25 -20.40 -5.59
N ARG A 120 -6.33 -21.14 -5.89
CA ARG A 120 -6.73 -21.38 -7.27
C ARG A 120 -7.55 -20.20 -7.76
N ASN A 121 -7.46 -19.90 -9.06
CA ASN A 121 -8.23 -18.80 -9.65
C ASN A 121 -9.75 -19.05 -9.58
N ASP A 122 -10.18 -20.31 -9.57
CA ASP A 122 -11.61 -20.68 -9.47
C ASP A 122 -12.12 -20.69 -8.02
N ASP A 123 -11.24 -20.54 -7.02
CA ASP A 123 -11.67 -20.49 -5.62
C ASP A 123 -12.43 -19.17 -5.36
N VAL A 124 -13.52 -19.26 -4.57
CA VAL A 124 -14.29 -18.10 -4.12
C VAL A 124 -13.56 -17.39 -2.98
N ILE A 125 -13.43 -16.07 -3.06
CA ILE A 125 -12.63 -15.27 -2.12
C ILE A 125 -13.17 -15.38 -0.68
N SER A 126 -14.49 -15.25 -0.49
CA SER A 126 -15.13 -15.29 0.83
C SER A 126 -15.00 -16.63 1.55
N GLU A 127 -14.76 -17.72 0.80
CA GLU A 127 -14.57 -19.05 1.37
C GLU A 127 -13.13 -19.32 1.82
N LYS A 128 -12.16 -18.55 1.30
CA LYS A 128 -10.73 -18.78 1.52
C LYS A 128 -10.04 -17.69 2.32
N SER A 129 -10.65 -16.51 2.45
CA SER A 129 -10.03 -15.34 3.08
C SER A 129 -10.94 -14.68 4.10
N TRP A 130 -10.34 -14.02 5.09
CA TRP A 130 -11.01 -13.12 5.99
C TRP A 130 -11.32 -11.78 5.31
N PRO A 131 -12.41 -11.08 5.72
CA PRO A 131 -12.62 -9.70 5.33
C PRO A 131 -11.41 -8.86 5.72
N GLY A 132 -10.88 -8.14 4.74
CA GLY A 132 -9.70 -7.31 4.89
C GLY A 132 -8.37 -8.03 4.94
N GLN A 133 -8.30 -9.31 4.54
CA GLN A 133 -7.04 -10.04 4.41
C GLN A 133 -6.23 -9.59 3.18
N LEU A 134 -4.91 -9.74 3.26
CA LEU A 134 -3.98 -9.37 2.19
C LEU A 134 -3.85 -10.46 1.12
N ILE A 135 -3.99 -10.06 -0.13
CA ILE A 135 -3.78 -10.86 -1.33
C ILE A 135 -2.56 -10.31 -2.09
N ILE A 136 -1.69 -11.21 -2.54
CA ILE A 136 -0.48 -10.90 -3.28
C ILE A 136 -0.59 -11.49 -4.69
N PRO A 137 -0.53 -10.67 -5.75
CA PRO A 137 -0.51 -11.14 -7.13
C PRO A 137 0.83 -11.83 -7.45
N VAL A 138 0.77 -12.96 -8.14
CA VAL A 138 1.95 -13.71 -8.62
C VAL A 138 2.16 -13.46 -10.10
N PHE A 139 3.24 -12.77 -10.42
CA PHE A 139 3.61 -12.46 -11.80
C PHE A 139 4.60 -13.50 -12.35
N PRO A 140 4.35 -14.06 -13.54
CA PRO A 140 5.31 -14.94 -14.18
C PRO A 140 6.53 -14.14 -14.65
N GLU A 141 7.71 -14.72 -14.45
CA GLU A 141 8.97 -14.11 -14.86
C GLU A 141 9.18 -14.28 -16.38
N ARG A 142 9.54 -13.18 -17.04
CA ARG A 142 10.02 -13.13 -18.43
C ARG A 142 11.48 -13.54 -18.49
N SER A 143 11.73 -14.84 -18.29
CA SER A 143 13.10 -15.38 -18.27
C SER A 143 13.88 -15.01 -19.53
N PHE A 144 13.25 -15.05 -20.71
CA PHE A 144 13.89 -14.64 -21.96
C PHE A 144 14.41 -13.19 -21.91
N LEU A 145 13.60 -12.24 -21.47
CA LEU A 145 14.00 -10.83 -21.39
C LEU A 145 15.14 -10.64 -20.37
N LYS A 146 15.02 -11.29 -19.20
CA LYS A 146 16.06 -11.24 -18.16
C LYS A 146 17.39 -11.76 -18.67
N TYR A 147 17.41 -12.97 -19.22
CA TYR A 147 18.65 -13.57 -19.73
C TYR A 147 19.15 -12.85 -20.97
N SER A 148 18.29 -12.36 -21.86
CA SER A 148 18.69 -11.53 -23.00
C SER A 148 19.37 -10.23 -22.55
N LEU A 149 18.88 -9.57 -21.50
CA LEU A 149 19.53 -8.38 -20.95
C LEU A 149 20.86 -8.72 -20.30
N ILE A 150 20.92 -9.79 -19.50
CA ILE A 150 22.17 -10.27 -18.89
C ILE A 150 23.20 -10.60 -19.97
N SER A 151 22.81 -11.31 -21.03
CA SER A 151 23.66 -11.62 -22.18
C SER A 151 24.10 -10.37 -22.91
N LEU A 152 23.22 -9.40 -23.15
CA LEU A 152 23.58 -8.12 -23.76
C LEU A 152 24.62 -7.37 -22.94
N LEU A 153 24.42 -7.27 -21.62
CA LEU A 153 25.34 -6.63 -20.69
C LEU A 153 26.67 -7.39 -20.59
N ALA A 154 26.65 -8.71 -20.62
CA ALA A 154 27.85 -9.55 -20.62
C ALA A 154 28.64 -9.43 -21.93
N VAL A 155 27.96 -9.37 -23.08
CA VAL A 155 28.58 -9.10 -24.38
C VAL A 155 29.19 -7.69 -24.39
N TRP A 156 28.50 -6.70 -23.84
CA TRP A 156 29.04 -5.34 -23.73
C TRP A 156 30.29 -5.31 -22.85
N LEU A 157 30.26 -6.02 -21.72
CA LEU A 157 31.41 -6.15 -20.85
C LEU A 157 32.58 -6.86 -21.55
N TYR A 158 32.29 -7.90 -22.32
CA TYR A 158 33.28 -8.62 -23.12
C TYR A 158 33.93 -7.73 -24.18
N THR A 159 33.14 -6.92 -24.89
CA THR A 159 33.68 -6.01 -25.91
C THR A 159 34.62 -4.96 -25.31
N ASP A 160 34.35 -4.53 -24.07
CA ASP A 160 35.14 -3.53 -23.36
C ASP A 160 36.23 -4.15 -22.44
N LEU A 161 36.57 -5.43 -22.62
CA LEU A 161 37.69 -6.05 -21.90
C LEU A 161 39.00 -5.30 -22.18
N PRO A 162 39.88 -5.13 -21.17
CA PRO A 162 41.20 -4.56 -21.38
C PRO A 162 41.96 -5.29 -22.48
N ASP A 163 42.63 -4.55 -23.37
CA ASP A 163 43.26 -5.10 -24.58
C ASP A 163 44.31 -6.17 -24.27
N PHE A 164 44.97 -6.09 -23.11
CA PHE A 164 45.99 -7.07 -22.69
C PHE A 164 45.41 -8.41 -22.19
N ILE A 165 44.10 -8.49 -21.94
CA ILE A 165 43.38 -9.71 -21.53
C ILE A 165 42.40 -10.17 -22.62
N SER A 166 41.90 -9.22 -23.43
CA SER A 166 40.92 -9.52 -24.45
C SER A 166 41.47 -10.51 -25.49
N PRO A 167 40.75 -11.60 -25.79
CA PRO A 167 41.13 -12.51 -26.88
C PRO A 167 41.01 -11.84 -28.25
N THR A 168 40.32 -10.71 -28.34
CA THR A 168 40.10 -9.91 -29.54
C THR A 168 40.34 -8.43 -29.21
N PRO A 169 41.59 -7.98 -29.06
CA PRO A 169 41.89 -6.59 -28.70
C PRO A 169 41.32 -5.59 -29.72
N GLY A 170 40.86 -4.44 -29.25
CA GLY A 170 40.36 -3.36 -30.12
C GLY A 170 38.95 -3.55 -30.70
N ILE A 171 38.17 -4.54 -30.26
CA ILE A 171 36.75 -4.71 -30.65
C ILE A 171 35.76 -3.90 -29.80
N GLY A 172 36.26 -3.03 -28.91
CA GLY A 172 35.43 -2.19 -28.05
C GLY A 172 34.28 -1.54 -28.82
N LEU A 173 33.08 -1.59 -28.24
CA LEU A 173 31.88 -1.07 -28.89
C LEU A 173 32.07 0.43 -29.24
N LEU A 174 32.74 1.17 -28.35
CA LEU A 174 33.13 2.56 -28.58
C LEU A 174 34.08 2.68 -29.78
N THR A 175 35.11 1.84 -29.87
CA THR A 175 36.07 1.84 -30.99
C THR A 175 35.36 1.55 -32.32
N ALA A 176 34.44 0.59 -32.36
CA ALA A 176 33.64 0.31 -33.54
C ALA A 176 32.73 1.49 -33.91
N LEU A 177 32.04 2.08 -32.95
CA LEU A 177 31.19 3.27 -33.15
C LEU A 177 32.00 4.45 -33.68
N MET A 178 33.18 4.69 -33.12
CA MET A 178 34.06 5.79 -33.53
C MET A 178 34.63 5.57 -34.95
N ARG A 179 34.93 4.32 -35.34
CA ARG A 179 35.29 4.00 -36.74
C ARG A 179 34.14 4.26 -37.70
N VAL A 180 32.90 3.91 -37.34
CA VAL A 180 31.71 4.21 -38.15
C VAL A 180 31.47 5.72 -38.23
N ALA A 181 31.56 6.43 -37.11
CA ALA A 181 31.42 7.89 -37.09
C ALA A 181 32.50 8.59 -37.93
N ALA A 182 33.76 8.14 -37.84
CA ALA A 182 34.85 8.64 -38.67
C ALA A 182 34.60 8.37 -40.16
N TYR A 183 34.08 7.18 -40.50
CA TYR A 183 33.68 6.86 -41.86
C TYR A 183 32.60 7.79 -42.40
N ILE A 184 31.57 8.09 -41.60
CA ILE A 184 30.50 9.03 -41.96
C ILE A 184 31.06 10.44 -42.15
N LEU A 185 31.88 10.91 -41.20
CA LEU A 185 32.51 12.24 -41.26
C LEU A 185 33.38 12.40 -42.50
N THR A 186 34.13 11.36 -42.87
CA THR A 186 35.03 11.39 -44.03
C THR A 186 34.28 11.32 -45.35
N ASN A 187 33.33 10.40 -45.48
CA ASN A 187 32.73 10.05 -46.78
C ASN A 187 31.38 10.73 -47.05
N VAL A 188 30.65 11.16 -46.02
CA VAL A 188 29.33 11.80 -46.18
C VAL A 188 29.43 13.31 -45.94
N LEU A 189 30.17 13.74 -44.91
CA LEU A 189 30.22 15.14 -44.49
C LEU A 189 31.50 15.87 -44.94
N ASN A 190 32.48 15.17 -45.53
CA ASN A 190 33.77 15.70 -45.99
C ASN A 190 34.62 16.41 -44.91
N PHE A 191 34.46 16.04 -43.63
CA PHE A 191 35.23 16.57 -42.50
C PHE A 191 36.42 15.67 -42.16
N LYS A 192 37.37 15.55 -43.09
CA LYS A 192 38.50 14.62 -42.99
C LYS A 192 39.42 14.89 -41.79
N SER A 193 39.80 16.14 -41.55
CA SER A 193 40.69 16.50 -40.43
C SER A 193 40.10 16.16 -39.06
N LEU A 194 38.78 16.34 -38.90
CA LEU A 194 38.07 16.01 -37.67
C LEU A 194 37.95 14.49 -37.49
N ALA A 195 37.72 13.73 -38.57
CA ALA A 195 37.71 12.28 -38.54
C ALA A 195 39.08 11.69 -38.15
N ASP A 196 40.18 12.24 -38.72
CA ASP A 196 41.55 11.79 -38.43
C ASP A 196 41.92 12.06 -36.97
N SER A 197 41.63 13.27 -36.45
CA SER A 197 41.86 13.62 -35.04
C SER A 197 41.05 12.73 -34.09
N MET A 198 39.81 12.42 -34.46
CA MET A 198 38.94 11.54 -33.67
C MET A 198 39.49 10.11 -33.62
N LEU A 199 39.94 9.56 -34.75
CA LEU A 199 40.55 8.22 -34.79
C LEU A 199 41.86 8.16 -34.00
N GLU A 200 42.71 9.17 -34.11
CA GLU A 200 43.98 9.23 -33.40
C GLU A 200 43.76 9.22 -31.88
N SER A 201 42.78 9.98 -31.39
CA SER A 201 42.44 10.02 -29.96
C SER A 201 41.98 8.66 -29.41
N VAL A 202 41.20 7.90 -30.20
CA VAL A 202 40.61 6.62 -29.80
C VAL A 202 41.60 5.46 -29.92
N LEU A 203 42.48 5.49 -30.93
CA LEU A 203 43.44 4.42 -31.21
C LEU A 203 44.77 4.61 -30.45
N SER A 204 44.95 5.73 -29.76
CA SER A 204 46.15 5.96 -28.95
C SER A 204 46.28 4.92 -27.83
N PRO A 205 47.48 4.34 -27.62
CA PRO A 205 47.67 3.27 -26.65
C PRO A 205 47.41 3.78 -25.23
N THR A 206 46.38 3.22 -24.59
CA THR A 206 46.02 3.56 -23.21
C THR A 206 46.87 2.74 -22.23
N PRO A 207 47.43 3.35 -21.17
CA PRO A 207 48.19 2.61 -20.15
C PRO A 207 47.38 1.49 -19.49
N ILE A 208 48.02 0.37 -19.16
CA ILE A 208 47.38 -0.82 -18.54
C ILE A 208 46.55 -0.45 -17.31
N ALA A 209 47.10 0.39 -16.43
CA ALA A 209 46.40 0.83 -15.22
C ALA A 209 45.09 1.58 -15.51
N ALA A 210 45.09 2.42 -16.54
CA ALA A 210 43.89 3.13 -16.97
C ALA A 210 42.86 2.17 -17.58
N GLN A 211 43.28 1.19 -18.38
CA GLN A 211 42.39 0.16 -18.93
C GLN A 211 41.69 -0.64 -17.82
N ILE A 212 42.44 -1.06 -16.79
CA ILE A 212 41.88 -1.76 -15.62
C ILE A 212 40.86 -0.86 -14.91
N LEU A 213 41.23 0.40 -14.63
CA LEU A 213 40.34 1.35 -13.95
C LEU A 213 39.03 1.56 -14.73
N PHE A 214 39.11 1.80 -16.04
CA PHE A 214 37.93 1.97 -16.89
C PHE A 214 37.06 0.71 -16.92
N PHE A 215 37.67 -0.47 -16.94
CA PHE A 215 36.93 -1.73 -16.92
C PHE A 215 36.21 -1.96 -15.58
N VAL A 216 36.85 -1.66 -14.44
CA VAL A 216 36.19 -1.72 -13.12
C VAL A 216 35.00 -0.76 -13.05
N LEU A 217 35.16 0.47 -13.54
CA LEU A 217 34.04 1.43 -13.63
C LEU A 217 32.94 0.92 -14.57
N HIS A 218 33.30 0.23 -15.65
CA HIS A 218 32.33 -0.39 -16.55
C HIS A 218 31.54 -1.52 -15.86
N ILE A 219 32.19 -2.41 -15.10
CA ILE A 219 31.50 -3.44 -14.31
C ILE A 219 30.49 -2.78 -13.36
N ALA A 220 30.92 -1.77 -12.61
CA ALA A 220 30.04 -1.04 -11.69
C ALA A 220 28.83 -0.42 -12.42
N LYS A 221 29.07 0.22 -13.57
CA LYS A 221 28.02 0.76 -14.44
C LYS A 221 27.03 -0.32 -14.89
N VAL A 222 27.51 -1.47 -15.35
CA VAL A 222 26.65 -2.59 -15.79
C VAL A 222 25.79 -3.12 -14.64
N LEU A 223 26.38 -3.27 -13.44
CA LEU A 223 25.65 -3.67 -12.24
C LEU A 223 24.58 -2.65 -11.86
N VAL A 224 24.89 -1.34 -11.94
CA VAL A 224 23.91 -0.27 -11.70
C VAL A 224 22.78 -0.32 -12.73
N ILE A 225 23.07 -0.50 -14.02
CA ILE A 225 22.04 -0.64 -15.06
C ILE A 225 21.14 -1.83 -14.75
N TYR A 226 21.72 -3.00 -14.45
CA TYR A 226 20.94 -4.18 -14.10
C TYR A 226 20.09 -3.94 -12.84
N LEU A 227 20.65 -3.32 -11.81
CA LEU A 227 19.94 -2.99 -10.56
C LEU A 227 18.76 -2.05 -10.81
N VAL A 228 18.94 -0.97 -11.60
CA VAL A 228 17.87 -0.03 -11.96
C VAL A 228 16.72 -0.74 -12.69
N MET A 229 17.05 -1.67 -13.57
CA MET A 229 16.07 -2.48 -14.30
C MET A 229 15.37 -3.50 -13.39
N TRP A 230 16.13 -4.13 -12.48
CA TRP A 230 15.62 -5.11 -11.52
C TRP A 230 14.71 -4.49 -10.46
N LEU A 231 15.01 -3.27 -10.00
CA LEU A 231 14.14 -2.49 -9.10
C LEU A 231 12.91 -1.92 -9.80
N GLY A 232 12.83 -2.00 -11.14
CA GLY A 232 11.70 -1.45 -11.89
C GLY A 232 11.67 0.09 -11.95
N ALA A 233 12.76 0.78 -11.58
CA ALA A 233 12.85 2.24 -11.60
C ALA A 233 12.76 2.82 -13.03
N PHE A 234 13.08 2.00 -14.04
CA PHE A 234 12.94 2.35 -15.44
C PHE A 234 12.06 1.34 -16.18
N ASN A 235 10.97 1.83 -16.77
CA ASN A 235 10.10 1.04 -17.64
C ASN A 235 10.19 1.55 -19.08
N PRO A 236 10.94 0.89 -19.98
CA PRO A 236 11.11 1.35 -21.36
C PRO A 236 9.79 1.40 -22.14
N TYR A 237 8.80 0.58 -21.76
CA TYR A 237 7.48 0.55 -22.42
C TYR A 237 6.65 1.80 -22.14
N SER A 238 6.94 2.53 -21.06
CA SER A 238 6.25 3.78 -20.69
C SER A 238 6.67 4.95 -21.58
N ILE A 239 7.88 4.92 -22.15
CA ILE A 239 8.43 6.04 -22.94
C ILE A 239 7.66 6.23 -24.25
N PHE A 240 7.18 5.14 -24.84
CA PHE A 240 6.58 5.15 -26.17
C PHE A 240 5.04 5.09 -26.16
N LYS A 241 4.41 4.89 -24.99
CA LYS A 241 2.95 4.80 -24.86
C LYS A 241 2.45 5.76 -23.79
N LYS A 242 1.60 6.71 -24.18
CA LYS A 242 0.83 7.51 -23.20
C LYS A 242 -0.15 6.58 -22.48
N ALA A 243 -0.08 6.55 -21.15
CA ALA A 243 -1.07 5.82 -20.36
C ALA A 243 -2.47 6.42 -20.62
N PRO A 244 -3.50 5.60 -20.89
CA PRO A 244 -4.86 6.10 -21.03
C PRO A 244 -5.32 6.72 -19.71
N ALA A 245 -6.18 7.73 -19.79
CA ALA A 245 -6.75 8.37 -18.60
C ALA A 245 -7.70 7.39 -17.89
N ILE A 246 -7.52 7.24 -16.57
CA ILE A 246 -8.38 6.39 -15.75
C ILE A 246 -9.68 7.15 -15.48
N GLN A 247 -10.80 6.60 -15.94
CA GLN A 247 -12.13 7.11 -15.63
C GLN A 247 -12.58 6.63 -14.24
N ARG A 248 -13.35 7.46 -13.53
CA ARG A 248 -13.81 7.15 -12.16
C ARG A 248 -14.70 5.90 -12.16
N GLU A 249 -15.50 5.74 -13.20
CA GLU A 249 -16.43 4.64 -13.43
C GLU A 249 -15.67 3.31 -13.53
N ALA A 250 -14.49 3.32 -14.16
CA ALA A 250 -13.64 2.14 -14.27
C ALA A 250 -13.07 1.73 -12.90
N LEU A 251 -12.73 2.71 -12.04
CA LEU A 251 -12.28 2.45 -10.66
C LEU A 251 -13.41 1.87 -9.79
N VAL A 252 -14.63 2.39 -9.92
CA VAL A 252 -15.80 1.85 -9.21
C VAL A 252 -16.10 0.42 -9.67
N LYS A 253 -16.00 0.14 -10.97
CA LYS A 253 -16.24 -1.20 -11.53
C LYS A 253 -15.29 -2.28 -11.00
N ILE A 254 -14.04 -1.92 -10.69
CA ILE A 254 -13.08 -2.83 -10.07
C ILE A 254 -13.15 -2.84 -8.54
N GLY A 255 -14.08 -2.09 -7.94
CA GLY A 255 -14.24 -2.01 -6.49
C GLY A 255 -13.21 -1.13 -5.78
N TRP A 256 -12.54 -0.21 -6.47
CA TRP A 256 -11.50 0.63 -5.86
C TRP A 256 -12.08 1.59 -4.81
N THR A 257 -11.66 1.43 -3.55
CA THR A 257 -12.19 2.23 -2.42
C THR A 257 -11.39 3.51 -2.14
N SER A 258 -10.22 3.68 -2.77
CA SER A 258 -9.22 4.72 -2.46
C SER A 258 -8.59 4.66 -1.06
N SER A 259 -8.91 3.62 -0.29
CA SER A 259 -8.32 3.36 1.02
C SER A 259 -7.08 2.49 0.87
N LYS A 260 -6.09 2.73 1.73
CA LYS A 260 -4.92 1.88 1.87
C LYS A 260 -4.79 1.43 3.31
N LYS A 261 -4.33 0.21 3.56
CA LYS A 261 -4.02 -0.24 4.92
C LYS A 261 -2.83 0.56 5.46
N ALA A 262 -2.86 0.90 6.73
CA ALA A 262 -1.75 1.56 7.39
C ALA A 262 -0.77 0.55 8.02
N ILE A 263 0.48 0.98 8.12
CA ILE A 263 1.51 0.29 8.90
C ILE A 263 1.30 0.59 10.39
N ALA A 264 1.72 -0.31 11.27
CA ALA A 264 1.58 -0.17 12.72
C ALA A 264 2.16 1.16 13.28
N MET A 265 3.23 1.67 12.67
CA MET A 265 3.83 2.95 13.06
C MET A 265 2.91 4.14 12.78
N ASP A 266 2.31 4.20 11.59
CA ASP A 266 1.35 5.23 11.19
C ASP A 266 0.12 5.19 12.10
N PHE A 267 -0.43 3.99 12.34
CA PHE A 267 -1.53 3.81 13.27
C PHE A 267 -1.20 4.37 14.65
N SER A 268 -0.03 3.99 15.21
CA SER A 268 0.36 4.39 16.56
C SER A 268 0.49 5.91 16.70
N LYS A 269 1.00 6.59 15.66
CA LYS A 269 1.09 8.05 15.61
C LYS A 269 -0.29 8.70 15.57
N ASP A 270 -1.16 8.24 14.70
CA ASP A 270 -2.48 8.85 14.49
C ASP A 270 -3.41 8.56 15.68
N TYR A 271 -3.39 7.34 16.22
CA TYR A 271 -4.15 6.97 17.40
C TYR A 271 -3.74 7.75 18.66
N ARG A 272 -2.44 8.00 18.86
CA ARG A 272 -1.96 8.90 19.94
C ARG A 272 -2.48 10.32 19.78
N THR A 273 -2.45 10.85 18.56
CA THR A 273 -2.97 12.19 18.25
C THR A 273 -4.47 12.26 18.51
N TYR A 274 -5.21 11.25 18.07
CA TYR A 274 -6.65 11.12 18.32
C TYR A 274 -6.98 11.13 19.82
N ARG A 275 -6.37 10.23 20.60
CA ARG A 275 -6.66 10.10 22.04
C ARG A 275 -6.23 11.32 22.84
N THR A 276 -5.12 11.97 22.48
CA THR A 276 -4.68 13.21 23.13
C THR A 276 -5.58 14.40 22.78
N SER A 277 -6.07 14.49 21.54
CA SER A 277 -7.01 15.55 21.14
C SER A 277 -8.34 15.46 21.90
N LYS A 278 -8.85 14.23 22.13
CA LYS A 278 -10.09 13.99 22.89
C LYS A 278 -10.06 14.50 24.32
N VAL A 279 -8.90 14.55 24.97
CA VAL A 279 -8.75 15.00 26.36
C VAL A 279 -8.33 16.47 26.47
N GLY A 280 -8.33 17.23 25.37
CA GLY A 280 -7.94 18.65 25.37
C GLY A 280 -6.44 18.88 25.20
N GLY A 281 -5.71 17.91 24.62
CA GLY A 281 -4.31 18.05 24.23
C GLY A 281 -3.31 17.32 25.13
N LEU A 282 -2.02 17.47 24.78
CA LEU A 282 -0.93 16.70 25.37
C LEU A 282 -0.74 16.91 26.87
N LEU A 283 -0.89 18.16 27.34
CA LEU A 283 -0.68 18.50 28.76
C LEU A 283 -1.73 17.85 29.66
N GLN A 284 -2.99 17.85 29.22
CA GLN A 284 -4.07 17.23 29.98
C GLN A 284 -3.97 15.69 29.94
N ALA A 285 -3.56 15.13 28.79
CA ALA A 285 -3.26 13.70 28.69
C ALA A 285 -2.15 13.26 29.66
N HIS A 286 -1.10 14.07 29.84
CA HIS A 286 -0.05 13.81 30.83
C HIS A 286 -0.59 13.85 32.26
N ARG A 287 -1.38 14.86 32.62
CA ARG A 287 -2.00 14.98 33.96
C ARG A 287 -2.91 13.80 34.30
N LEU A 288 -3.57 13.22 33.30
CA LEU A 288 -4.45 12.07 33.45
C LEU A 288 -3.73 10.71 33.39
N GLY A 289 -2.39 10.69 33.23
CA GLY A 289 -1.62 9.44 33.07
C GLY A 289 -1.96 8.65 31.79
N LEU A 290 -2.61 9.29 30.80
CA LEU A 290 -3.03 8.63 29.56
C LEU A 290 -1.83 8.24 28.69
N LEU A 291 -0.72 8.98 28.78
CA LEU A 291 0.48 8.75 27.96
C LEU A 291 1.13 7.39 28.23
N ASP A 292 1.10 6.91 29.48
CA ASP A 292 1.63 5.59 29.83
C ASP A 292 0.84 4.47 29.16
N LYS A 293 -0.49 4.63 29.09
CA LYS A 293 -1.35 3.71 28.34
C LYS A 293 -1.03 3.78 26.84
N LEU A 294 -0.93 4.99 26.28
CA LEU A 294 -0.65 5.22 24.86
C LEU A 294 0.76 4.82 24.39
N ARG A 295 1.62 4.35 25.30
CA ARG A 295 2.90 3.73 24.95
C ARG A 295 2.70 2.46 24.13
N TYR A 296 1.73 1.63 24.52
CA TYR A 296 1.40 0.36 23.87
C TYR A 296 0.07 0.48 23.13
N THR A 297 0.15 0.70 21.83
CA THR A 297 -0.99 0.91 20.93
C THR A 297 -1.28 -0.30 20.05
N THR A 298 -0.28 -1.16 19.86
CA THR A 298 -0.33 -2.33 18.98
C THR A 298 0.47 -3.48 19.58
N VAL A 299 0.20 -4.71 19.14
CA VAL A 299 0.97 -5.91 19.47
C VAL A 299 1.06 -6.83 18.25
N ASN A 300 2.25 -7.40 18.01
CA ASN A 300 2.45 -8.39 16.94
C ASN A 300 1.86 -9.73 17.38
N LEU A 301 0.99 -10.29 16.54
CA LEU A 301 0.32 -11.56 16.80
C LEU A 301 1.23 -12.75 16.44
N GLY A 302 1.00 -13.88 17.11
CA GLY A 302 1.71 -15.14 16.89
C GLY A 302 0.93 -16.12 15.99
N PRO A 303 1.51 -17.29 15.68
CA PRO A 303 0.88 -18.31 14.85
C PRO A 303 -0.49 -18.75 15.39
N GLY A 304 -1.45 -18.92 14.48
CA GLY A 304 -2.84 -19.26 14.77
C GLY A 304 -3.71 -18.09 15.28
N GLU A 305 -3.17 -16.86 15.34
CA GLU A 305 -3.91 -15.66 15.71
C GLU A 305 -4.23 -14.78 14.48
N GLY A 306 -5.17 -13.85 14.64
CA GLY A 306 -5.46 -12.81 13.64
C GLY A 306 -5.82 -13.41 12.27
N PHE A 307 -5.11 -13.01 11.21
CA PHE A 307 -5.38 -13.53 9.86
C PHE A 307 -4.99 -15.00 9.64
N ASP A 308 -4.22 -15.60 10.56
CA ASP A 308 -3.88 -17.04 10.57
C ASP A 308 -4.95 -17.88 11.30
N SER A 309 -5.99 -17.24 11.84
CA SER A 309 -7.10 -17.93 12.51
C SER A 309 -7.95 -18.75 11.51
N PRO A 310 -8.54 -19.88 11.93
CA PRO A 310 -9.44 -20.65 11.09
C PRO A 310 -10.72 -19.87 10.77
N LEU A 311 -11.18 -19.91 9.52
CA LEU A 311 -12.40 -19.23 9.06
C LEU A 311 -13.65 -19.80 9.75
N VAL A 312 -14.09 -19.15 10.82
CA VAL A 312 -15.25 -19.55 11.63
C VAL A 312 -16.21 -18.39 11.85
N TRP A 313 -17.51 -18.69 11.87
CA TRP A 313 -18.53 -17.68 12.12
C TRP A 313 -18.50 -17.19 13.57
N ASN A 314 -18.56 -18.15 14.50
CA ASN A 314 -18.43 -17.93 15.94
C ASN A 314 -17.26 -18.76 16.45
N LEU A 315 -16.56 -18.25 17.46
CA LEU A 315 -15.57 -19.04 18.18
C LEU A 315 -16.27 -20.19 18.93
N PRO A 316 -15.75 -21.42 18.87
CA PRO A 316 -16.26 -22.53 19.67
C PRO A 316 -16.23 -22.18 21.17
N LYS A 317 -17.22 -22.65 21.93
CA LYS A 317 -17.27 -22.43 23.40
C LYS A 317 -16.08 -23.08 24.13
N ASP A 318 -15.51 -24.12 23.53
CA ASP A 318 -14.37 -24.88 24.06
C ASP A 318 -13.01 -24.30 23.61
N THR A 319 -13.01 -23.10 23.01
CA THR A 319 -11.76 -22.42 22.66
C THR A 319 -10.95 -22.18 23.93
N PRO A 320 -9.70 -22.67 24.02
CA PRO A 320 -8.87 -22.45 25.20
C PRO A 320 -8.71 -20.96 25.48
N ASP A 321 -8.87 -20.54 26.73
CA ASP A 321 -8.57 -19.16 27.18
C ASP A 321 -7.05 -18.99 27.35
N ASP A 322 -6.30 -19.32 26.30
CA ASP A 322 -4.83 -19.36 26.27
C ASP A 322 -4.21 -17.99 26.04
N GLY A 323 -5.03 -16.94 25.94
CA GLY A 323 -4.59 -15.58 25.67
C GLY A 323 -4.61 -15.20 24.19
N LYS A 324 -4.86 -16.14 23.26
CA LYS A 324 -4.76 -15.90 21.82
C LYS A 324 -5.91 -15.08 21.26
N PHE A 325 -5.57 -14.17 20.36
CA PHE A 325 -6.52 -13.40 19.57
C PHE A 325 -6.98 -14.22 18.37
N LEU A 326 -8.13 -14.88 18.50
CA LEU A 326 -8.75 -15.60 17.39
C LEU A 326 -9.79 -14.72 16.68
N LEU A 327 -9.64 -14.60 15.37
CA LEU A 327 -10.57 -13.88 14.52
C LEU A 327 -11.82 -14.71 14.25
N SER A 328 -12.99 -14.05 14.22
CA SER A 328 -14.27 -14.66 13.83
C SER A 328 -15.13 -13.66 13.07
N TYR A 329 -16.07 -14.15 12.25
CA TYR A 329 -17.00 -13.25 11.55
C TYR A 329 -17.89 -12.47 12.53
N SER A 330 -18.28 -13.08 13.66
CA SER A 330 -19.03 -12.40 14.72
C SER A 330 -18.28 -11.20 15.30
N TYR A 331 -16.95 -11.32 15.44
CA TYR A 331 -16.10 -10.24 15.95
C TYR A 331 -16.03 -9.06 14.97
N LEU A 332 -15.81 -9.35 13.68
CA LEU A 332 -15.79 -8.32 12.64
C LEU A 332 -17.14 -7.63 12.51
N LYS A 333 -18.24 -8.40 12.59
CA LYS A 333 -19.60 -7.86 12.59
C LYS A 333 -19.88 -6.96 13.79
N GLU A 334 -19.46 -7.35 15.01
CA GLU A 334 -19.63 -6.54 16.23
C GLU A 334 -18.91 -5.18 16.10
N GLN A 335 -17.72 -5.15 15.50
CA GLN A 335 -17.00 -3.91 15.23
C GLN A 335 -17.70 -3.02 14.21
N GLU A 336 -18.19 -3.61 13.12
CA GLU A 336 -18.87 -2.86 12.06
C GLU A 336 -20.22 -2.31 12.53
N GLU A 337 -21.01 -3.09 13.27
CA GLU A 337 -22.29 -2.63 13.85
C GLU A 337 -22.06 -1.45 14.81
N PHE A 338 -21.04 -1.52 15.67
CA PHE A 338 -20.69 -0.43 16.57
C PHE A 338 -20.25 0.84 15.81
N PHE A 339 -19.47 0.66 14.74
CA PHE A 339 -19.08 1.76 13.86
C PHE A 339 -20.31 2.42 13.22
N GLN A 340 -21.20 1.62 12.62
CA GLN A 340 -22.42 2.10 11.97
C GLN A 340 -23.33 2.84 12.95
N GLU A 341 -23.54 2.31 14.16
CA GLU A 341 -24.34 2.98 15.19
C GLU A 341 -23.77 4.35 15.56
N ARG A 342 -22.46 4.42 15.80
CA ARG A 342 -21.75 5.65 16.20
C ARG A 342 -21.85 6.74 15.14
N TYR A 343 -21.75 6.37 13.87
CA TYR A 343 -21.73 7.31 12.74
C TYR A 343 -23.07 7.38 11.99
N SER A 344 -24.14 6.76 12.51
CA SER A 344 -25.48 6.77 11.90
C SER A 344 -26.11 8.16 11.76
N LYS A 345 -25.63 9.15 12.53
CA LYS A 345 -26.19 10.51 12.59
C LYS A 345 -25.33 11.57 11.91
N VAL A 346 -24.17 11.20 11.36
CA VAL A 346 -23.30 12.13 10.64
C VAL A 346 -23.72 12.25 9.18
N SER A 347 -23.19 13.25 8.47
CA SER A 347 -23.46 13.38 7.04
C SER A 347 -22.80 12.24 6.23
N ASP A 348 -23.34 11.91 5.05
CA ASP A 348 -22.79 10.87 4.18
C ASP A 348 -21.30 11.10 3.83
N SER A 349 -20.90 12.36 3.68
CA SER A 349 -19.51 12.72 3.38
C SER A 349 -18.59 12.45 4.57
N GLU A 350 -19.03 12.76 5.79
CA GLU A 350 -18.27 12.47 7.01
C GLU A 350 -18.22 10.96 7.24
N PHE A 351 -19.35 10.28 7.07
CA PHE A 351 -19.43 8.82 7.13
C PHE A 351 -18.43 8.16 6.18
N ALA A 352 -18.37 8.59 4.91
CA ALA A 352 -17.43 8.06 3.93
C ALA A 352 -15.97 8.30 4.33
N SER A 353 -15.65 9.46 4.91
CA SER A 353 -14.31 9.79 5.42
C SER A 353 -13.93 8.89 6.61
N GLU A 354 -14.84 8.71 7.55
CA GLU A 354 -14.66 7.87 8.73
C GLU A 354 -14.60 6.39 8.36
N TYR A 355 -15.37 5.94 7.36
CA TYR A 355 -15.31 4.56 6.88
C TYR A 355 -14.02 4.28 6.11
N LYS A 356 -13.50 5.27 5.37
CA LYS A 356 -12.16 5.22 4.78
C LYS A 356 -11.08 5.12 5.86
N HIS A 357 -11.25 5.86 6.95
CA HIS A 357 -10.37 5.76 8.12
C HIS A 357 -10.46 4.39 8.80
N PHE A 358 -11.67 3.84 8.94
CA PHE A 358 -11.93 2.49 9.47
C PHE A 358 -11.26 1.41 8.61
N ARG A 359 -11.35 1.48 7.28
CA ARG A 359 -10.61 0.58 6.38
C ARG A 359 -9.10 0.67 6.61
N ARG A 360 -8.57 1.89 6.67
CA ARG A 360 -7.14 2.15 6.83
C ARG A 360 -6.55 1.60 8.13
N TYR A 361 -7.23 1.81 9.25
CA TYR A 361 -6.68 1.58 10.59
C TYR A 361 -7.42 0.53 11.43
N GLY A 362 -8.67 0.23 11.08
CA GLY A 362 -9.64 -0.37 12.00
C GLY A 362 -10.34 0.67 12.88
N PRO A 363 -11.12 0.22 13.89
CA PRO A 363 -11.80 1.12 14.82
C PRO A 363 -10.81 1.92 15.67
N PHE A 364 -11.15 3.19 15.94
CA PHE A 364 -10.47 4.03 16.93
C PHE A 364 -11.22 4.13 18.26
N ASP A 365 -12.47 3.67 18.27
CA ASP A 365 -13.27 3.42 19.46
C ASP A 365 -13.97 2.07 19.21
N ALA A 366 -13.94 1.19 20.20
CA ALA A 366 -14.59 -0.12 20.13
C ALA A 366 -15.49 -0.36 21.36
N PRO A 367 -16.36 -1.37 21.31
CA PRO A 367 -17.12 -1.81 22.48
C PRO A 367 -16.19 -2.17 23.64
N GLU A 368 -16.60 -1.87 24.87
CA GLU A 368 -15.78 -2.09 26.07
C GLU A 368 -15.25 -3.53 26.19
N LYS A 369 -16.06 -4.50 25.76
CA LYS A 369 -15.69 -5.92 25.72
C LYS A 369 -14.49 -6.18 24.81
N VAL A 370 -14.47 -5.59 23.62
CA VAL A 370 -13.37 -5.70 22.64
C VAL A 370 -12.13 -5.00 23.18
N THR A 371 -12.26 -3.76 23.67
CA THR A 371 -11.13 -3.00 24.22
C THR A 371 -10.48 -3.73 25.40
N LYS A 372 -11.27 -4.31 26.33
CA LYS A 372 -10.75 -5.11 27.44
C LYS A 372 -9.98 -6.34 26.97
N PHE A 373 -10.50 -7.05 25.96
CA PHE A 373 -9.83 -8.21 25.38
C PHE A 373 -8.49 -7.83 24.74
N CYS A 374 -8.48 -6.77 23.93
CA CYS A 374 -7.28 -6.27 23.26
C CYS A 374 -6.24 -5.75 24.26
N ASP A 375 -6.65 -5.00 25.29
CA ASP A 375 -5.77 -4.53 26.36
C ASP A 375 -5.07 -5.72 27.06
N ARG A 376 -5.82 -6.78 27.36
CA ARG A 376 -5.24 -8.00 27.94
C ARG A 376 -4.22 -8.66 27.00
N ARG A 377 -4.54 -8.80 25.71
CA ARG A 377 -3.63 -9.37 24.71
C ARG A 377 -2.35 -8.55 24.54
N ILE A 378 -2.47 -7.21 24.54
CA ILE A 378 -1.33 -6.29 24.41
C ILE A 378 -0.39 -6.40 25.64
N MET A 379 -0.94 -6.58 26.84
CA MET A 379 -0.13 -6.78 28.06
C MET A 379 0.76 -8.03 28.00
N MET A 380 0.38 -9.04 27.20
CA MET A 380 1.17 -10.25 27.00
C MET A 380 2.38 -10.05 26.07
N LYS A 381 2.48 -8.89 25.41
CA LYS A 381 3.55 -8.50 24.46
C LYS A 381 3.53 -9.31 23.16
N ASP A 382 4.49 -8.99 22.29
CA ASP A 382 4.64 -9.55 20.95
C ASP A 382 4.97 -11.04 20.95
N GLY A 383 4.46 -11.74 19.93
CA GLY A 383 4.83 -13.12 19.62
C GLY A 383 3.85 -14.17 20.13
N ASP A 384 4.27 -15.43 20.03
CA ASP A 384 3.47 -16.60 20.39
C ASP A 384 3.28 -16.69 21.91
N ILE A 385 2.02 -16.79 22.33
CA ILE A 385 1.67 -16.97 23.74
C ILE A 385 1.65 -18.46 24.02
N THR A 386 2.68 -18.95 24.72
CA THR A 386 2.71 -20.33 25.20
C THR A 386 1.92 -20.45 26.50
N GLY A 387 0.58 -20.56 26.38
CA GLY A 387 -0.30 -21.15 27.40
C GLY A 387 -0.24 -20.59 28.83
N LYS A 388 0.17 -19.33 29.01
CA LYS A 388 0.03 -18.68 30.32
C LYS A 388 -1.35 -18.02 30.38
N PRO A 389 -2.20 -18.40 31.35
CA PRO A 389 -3.52 -17.81 31.47
C PRO A 389 -3.43 -16.29 31.66
N PHE A 390 -4.49 -15.59 31.28
CA PHE A 390 -4.59 -14.14 31.40
C PHE A 390 -4.14 -13.67 32.80
N PRO A 391 -3.24 -12.66 32.89
CA PRO A 391 -2.99 -12.04 34.18
C PRO A 391 -4.32 -11.45 34.67
N GLU A 392 -4.76 -11.88 35.86
CA GLU A 392 -5.96 -11.34 36.50
C GLU A 392 -5.82 -9.82 36.62
N VAL A 393 -6.67 -9.08 35.91
CA VAL A 393 -6.81 -7.65 36.10
C VAL A 393 -7.52 -7.49 37.44
N LYS A 394 -6.81 -7.01 38.47
CA LYS A 394 -7.45 -6.57 39.70
C LYS A 394 -8.40 -5.43 39.32
N GLU A 395 -9.70 -5.70 39.36
CA GLU A 395 -10.70 -4.64 39.30
C GLU A 395 -10.47 -3.76 40.52
N ASP A 396 -9.97 -2.54 40.32
CA ASP A 396 -9.93 -1.54 41.37
C ASP A 396 -11.38 -1.21 41.72
N GLU A 397 -11.92 -1.88 42.74
CA GLU A 397 -13.19 -1.53 43.36
C GLU A 397 -13.14 -0.05 43.75
N LYS A 398 -13.99 0.76 43.10
CA LYS A 398 -14.26 2.13 43.51
C LYS A 398 -14.76 2.13 44.95
N LYS A 399 -13.88 2.43 45.90
CA LYS A 399 -14.28 2.93 47.22
C LYS A 399 -14.72 4.38 47.09
N ASP A 400 -15.99 4.56 46.74
CA ASP A 400 -16.73 5.79 47.03
C ASP A 400 -17.06 5.79 48.55
N GLU A 401 -16.11 6.26 49.37
CA GLU A 401 -16.36 6.56 50.78
C GLU A 401 -17.00 7.95 50.91
N LYS A 402 -18.31 7.92 51.22
CA LYS A 402 -19.10 9.01 51.81
C LYS A 402 -18.29 9.82 52.83
N LYS A 403 -18.26 11.15 52.65
CA LYS A 403 -18.05 12.13 53.73
C LYS A 403 -19.19 13.15 53.76
N GLU A 404 -20.29 12.73 54.39
CA GLU A 404 -21.17 13.54 55.26
C GLU A 404 -20.87 12.96 56.66
N ASP A 405 -20.68 13.64 57.79
CA ASP A 405 -21.03 14.96 58.29
C ASP A 405 -20.04 15.29 59.41
N GLU A 406 -19.58 16.54 59.54
CA GLU A 406 -19.41 17.11 60.89
C GLU A 406 -19.59 18.64 60.86
N LYS A 407 -20.79 19.05 61.27
CA LYS A 407 -21.12 20.38 61.75
C LYS A 407 -20.16 20.78 62.88
N LYS A 408 -19.61 22.01 62.81
CA LYS A 408 -19.47 22.90 63.96
C LYS A 408 -19.42 24.36 63.53
N GLU A 409 -20.34 25.11 64.12
CA GLU A 409 -20.62 26.54 63.98
C GLU A 409 -19.50 27.47 64.49
N PRO A 410 -19.59 28.78 64.18
CA PRO A 410 -18.47 29.71 64.21
C PRO A 410 -18.28 30.41 65.56
N LYS A 411 -17.05 30.89 65.82
CA LYS A 411 -16.80 31.94 66.81
C LYS A 411 -15.95 33.06 66.18
N SER A 412 -16.56 34.24 66.17
CA SER A 412 -15.99 35.58 66.10
C SER A 412 -14.79 35.80 67.01
N VAL A 413 -13.75 36.51 66.57
CA VAL A 413 -13.07 37.58 67.35
C VAL A 413 -12.41 38.58 66.37
N GLU A 414 -12.50 39.84 66.77
CA GLU A 414 -12.09 41.10 66.15
C GLU A 414 -10.57 41.28 65.91
N GLY A 415 -10.26 42.06 64.87
CA GLY A 415 -9.52 43.32 64.95
C GLY A 415 -8.05 43.33 65.42
N LYS A 416 -7.14 43.70 64.51
CA LYS A 416 -6.22 44.86 64.66
C LYS A 416 -5.35 45.08 63.41
N GLU A 417 -5.69 46.13 62.67
CA GLU A 417 -4.86 47.30 62.34
C GLU A 417 -3.31 47.14 62.34
N GLN A 418 -2.65 47.35 61.19
CA GLN A 418 -1.82 48.54 60.88
C GLN A 418 -0.93 48.35 59.62
N THR A 419 -1.32 49.03 58.53
CA THR A 419 -0.59 50.05 57.74
C THR A 419 0.84 49.78 57.14
N PRO A 420 1.32 50.60 56.17
CA PRO A 420 1.68 50.12 54.83
C PRO A 420 3.13 50.45 54.44
N LEU A 421 3.58 50.11 53.22
CA LEU A 421 4.59 50.92 52.54
C LEU A 421 4.58 50.73 51.01
N LEU A 422 4.57 51.89 50.37
CA LEU A 422 4.77 52.17 48.94
C LEU A 422 6.08 51.59 48.41
N ALA A 423 6.15 51.28 47.10
CA ALA A 423 6.82 52.15 46.13
C ALA A 423 6.81 51.58 44.71
N GLU A 424 6.54 52.49 43.78
CA GLU A 424 6.70 52.40 42.33
C GLU A 424 8.09 51.91 41.89
N LYS A 425 8.17 51.25 40.73
CA LYS A 425 8.79 51.83 39.53
C LYS A 425 8.76 50.88 38.34
N GLN A 426 8.28 51.46 37.22
CA GLN A 426 8.55 51.19 35.80
C GLN A 426 8.05 49.88 35.18
#